data_AF-G2YDA5-F1
#
_entry.id   AF-G2YDA5-F1
#
_cell.length_a   1.000
_cell.length_b   1.000
_cell.length_c   1.000
_cell.angle_alpha   90.00
_cell.angle_beta   90.00
_cell.angle_gamma   90.00
#
_symmetry.space_group_name_H-M   'P 1'
#
loop_
_entity.id
_entity.type
_entity.pdbx_description
1 polymer ?
#
loop_
_entity_poly.entity_id
_entity_poly.type
_entity_poly.pdbx_seq_one_letter_code
_entity_poly.pdbx_strand_id
1 'polypeptide(L)'
;MLGSPVAQDGLTSGNILGSLMGWETIALDKKRSYSAKAYLDDTVRSRSNLTIWTKVTAERIIFGNSDSDTPTAVGVTVRDSETRTSKSVLANKEVILSGGTINSPRSRASIS
;
A
#
# COMPACT_ATOMS: atom_id res chain seq x y z
N MET A 1 17.60 -41.65 -3.72
CA MET A 1 16.94 -40.65 -2.84
C MET A 1 17.92 -39.51 -2.65
N LEU A 2 17.66 -38.34 -3.23
CA LEU A 2 18.57 -37.18 -3.18
C LEU A 2 18.28 -36.44 -1.86
N GLY A 3 19.23 -36.46 -0.91
CA GLY A 3 19.07 -36.10 0.51
C GLY A 3 18.80 -34.62 0.81
N SER A 4 17.77 -34.04 0.19
CA SER A 4 17.29 -32.69 0.51
C SER A 4 16.55 -32.70 1.86
N PRO A 5 16.83 -31.76 2.78
CA PRO A 5 16.14 -31.68 4.06
C PRO A 5 14.66 -31.29 3.85
N VAL A 6 13.78 -31.92 4.62
CA VAL A 6 12.39 -31.46 4.77
C VAL A 6 12.37 -30.45 5.92
N ALA A 7 12.02 -29.20 5.63
CA ALA A 7 12.01 -28.15 6.64
C ALA A 7 10.80 -28.33 7.58
N GLN A 8 11.07 -28.69 8.84
CA GLN A 8 10.05 -28.99 9.85
C GLN A 8 9.46 -27.73 10.50
N ASP A 9 10.22 -26.62 10.56
CA ASP A 9 9.82 -25.34 11.17
C ASP A 9 9.23 -24.31 10.18
N GLY A 10 8.98 -24.72 8.93
CA GLY A 10 8.22 -23.95 7.94
C GLY A 10 8.87 -22.63 7.49
N LEU A 11 8.04 -21.72 6.95
CA LEU A 11 8.45 -20.45 6.33
C LEU A 11 8.94 -19.36 7.32
N THR A 12 8.90 -19.62 8.63
CA THR A 12 9.21 -18.65 9.69
C THR A 12 10.60 -18.81 10.29
N SER A 13 11.33 -19.86 9.93
CA SER A 13 12.65 -20.18 10.49
C SER A 13 13.78 -19.28 9.99
N GLY A 14 13.52 -18.45 8.97
CA GLY A 14 14.53 -17.62 8.29
C GLY A 14 15.51 -18.42 7.42
N ASN A 15 15.38 -19.76 7.39
CA ASN A 15 16.20 -20.66 6.58
C ASN A 15 15.32 -21.58 5.73
N ILE A 16 14.92 -21.08 4.57
CA ILE A 16 14.00 -21.77 3.66
C ILE A 16 14.81 -22.56 2.64
N LEU A 17 15.07 -23.83 2.94
CA LEU A 17 15.77 -24.76 2.06
C LEU A 17 14.98 -26.07 1.92
N GLY A 18 15.09 -26.73 0.77
CA GLY A 18 14.44 -28.01 0.52
C GLY A 18 12.93 -27.89 0.25
N SER A 19 12.19 -28.95 0.55
CA SER A 19 10.75 -29.02 0.31
C SER A 19 9.95 -28.68 1.57
N LEU A 20 8.86 -27.93 1.41
CA LEU A 20 8.00 -27.50 2.51
C LEU A 20 6.53 -27.40 2.09
N MET A 21 5.63 -27.59 3.04
CA MET A 21 4.24 -27.13 2.93
C MET A 21 4.11 -25.77 3.62
N GLY A 22 3.63 -24.77 2.89
CA GLY A 22 3.52 -23.40 3.38
C GLY A 22 2.12 -23.12 3.94
N TRP A 23 2.04 -22.13 4.83
CA TRP A 23 0.76 -21.57 5.24
C TRP A 23 0.23 -20.63 4.15
N GLU A 24 -1.09 -20.58 4.03
CA GLU A 24 -1.76 -19.66 3.13
C GLU A 24 -2.44 -18.54 3.92
N THR A 25 -2.64 -17.39 3.28
CA THR A 25 -3.39 -16.26 3.85
C THR A 25 -4.91 -16.49 3.73
N ILE A 26 -5.39 -17.56 4.39
CA ILE A 26 -6.79 -17.99 4.43
C ILE A 26 -7.23 -18.05 5.90
N ALA A 27 -8.35 -17.41 6.23
CA ALA A 27 -8.93 -17.45 7.57
C ALA A 27 -9.69 -18.77 7.81
N LEU A 28 -10.05 -19.03 9.08
CA LEU A 28 -10.81 -20.22 9.49
C LEU A 28 -12.15 -20.37 8.73
N ASP A 29 -12.73 -19.26 8.27
CA ASP A 29 -13.93 -19.21 7.43
C ASP A 29 -13.67 -19.63 5.97
N LYS A 30 -12.47 -20.13 5.66
CA LYS A 30 -11.99 -20.51 4.32
C LYS A 30 -12.00 -19.36 3.30
N LYS A 31 -12.02 -18.11 3.77
CA LYS A 31 -11.92 -16.92 2.91
C LYS A 31 -10.52 -16.33 2.97
N ARG A 32 -10.10 -15.70 1.88
CA ARG A 32 -8.84 -14.95 1.80
C ARG A 32 -8.78 -13.85 2.86
N SER A 33 -7.67 -13.78 3.59
CA SER A 33 -7.37 -12.71 4.55
C SER A 33 -6.61 -11.57 3.85
N TYR A 34 -7.29 -10.85 2.95
CA TYR A 34 -6.70 -9.67 2.30
C TYR A 34 -6.61 -8.48 3.26
N SER A 35 -5.67 -7.56 3.04
CA SER A 35 -5.35 -6.48 4.00
C SER A 35 -6.54 -5.61 4.40
N ALA A 36 -7.45 -5.29 3.48
CA ALA A 36 -8.64 -4.52 3.82
C ALA A 36 -9.60 -5.28 4.75
N LYS A 37 -9.73 -6.60 4.64
CA LYS A 37 -10.50 -7.42 5.61
C LYS A 37 -9.86 -7.38 7.00
N ALA A 38 -8.53 -7.40 7.07
CA ALA A 38 -7.79 -7.46 8.33
C ALA A 38 -7.66 -6.11 9.04
N TYR A 39 -7.52 -5.01 8.29
CA TYR A 39 -7.18 -3.69 8.84
C TYR A 39 -8.23 -2.60 8.60
N LEU A 40 -9.26 -2.86 7.77
CA LEU A 40 -10.33 -1.91 7.43
C LEU A 40 -11.71 -2.56 7.60
N ASP A 41 -11.92 -3.22 8.75
CA ASP A 41 -13.25 -3.72 9.15
C ASP A 41 -14.27 -2.58 9.34
N ASP A 42 -15.54 -2.92 9.55
CA ASP A 42 -16.63 -1.95 9.69
C ASP A 42 -16.43 -0.98 10.88
N THR A 43 -15.76 -1.42 11.94
CA THR A 43 -15.45 -0.59 13.11
C THR A 43 -14.36 0.43 12.77
N VAL A 44 -13.32 0.02 12.07
CA VAL A 44 -12.26 0.92 11.61
C VAL A 44 -12.81 1.91 10.57
N ARG A 45 -13.66 1.42 9.66
CA ARG A 45 -14.22 2.20 8.56
C ARG A 45 -15.19 3.29 9.01
N SER A 46 -15.82 3.12 10.16
CA SER A 46 -16.77 4.09 10.76
C SER A 46 -16.09 5.18 11.60
N ARG A 47 -14.77 5.12 11.78
CA ARG A 47 -14.03 6.15 12.54
C ARG A 47 -14.09 7.50 11.82
N SER A 48 -14.51 8.54 12.53
CA SER A 48 -14.67 9.90 12.00
C SER A 48 -13.37 10.56 11.54
N ASN A 49 -12.22 10.08 12.03
CA ASN A 49 -10.89 10.56 11.65
C ASN A 49 -10.27 9.80 10.47
N LEU A 50 -11.00 8.89 9.83
CA LEU A 50 -10.54 8.12 8.69
C LEU A 50 -11.44 8.39 7.46
N THR A 51 -10.86 9.00 6.44
CA THR A 51 -11.53 9.22 5.15
C THR A 51 -10.94 8.29 4.10
N ILE A 52 -11.80 7.54 3.40
CA ILE A 52 -11.38 6.59 2.35
C ILE A 52 -12.01 7.01 1.03
N TRP A 53 -11.18 7.30 0.03
CA TRP A 53 -11.62 7.51 -1.34
C TRP A 53 -11.28 6.29 -2.20
N THR A 54 -12.29 5.73 -2.86
CA THR A 54 -12.14 4.62 -3.80
C THR A 54 -12.29 5.11 -5.23
N LYS A 55 -11.78 4.36 -6.21
CA LYS A 55 -11.83 4.74 -7.64
C LYS A 55 -11.14 6.09 -7.94
N VAL A 56 -10.21 6.47 -7.08
CA VAL A 56 -9.40 7.68 -7.17
C VAL A 56 -7.94 7.27 -7.27
N THR A 57 -7.21 7.87 -8.22
CA THR A 57 -5.79 7.61 -8.46
C THR A 57 -4.98 8.83 -8.04
N ALA A 58 -3.97 8.64 -7.20
CA ALA A 58 -2.97 9.66 -6.91
C ALA A 58 -2.02 9.82 -8.12
N GLU A 59 -1.97 11.01 -8.71
CA GLU A 59 -1.20 11.28 -9.93
C GLU A 59 0.14 11.94 -9.63
N ARG A 60 0.16 12.97 -8.77
CA ARG A 60 1.36 13.79 -8.52
C ARG A 60 1.43 14.27 -7.08
N ILE A 61 2.62 14.25 -6.48
CA ILE A 61 2.87 14.87 -5.17
C ILE A 61 3.03 16.39 -5.35
N ILE A 62 2.40 17.16 -4.47
CA ILE A 62 2.51 18.62 -4.43
C ILE A 62 3.63 18.97 -3.46
N PHE A 63 4.62 19.74 -3.90
CA PHE A 63 5.72 20.22 -3.07
C PHE A 63 5.57 21.70 -2.78
N GLY A 64 5.73 22.10 -1.53
CA GLY A 64 5.58 23.50 -1.09
C GLY A 64 6.84 24.35 -1.27
N ASN A 65 8.00 23.71 -1.42
CA ASN A 65 9.30 24.38 -1.60
C ASN A 65 10.12 23.59 -2.62
N SER A 66 9.78 23.74 -3.90
CA SER A 66 10.35 22.94 -4.99
C SER A 66 11.81 23.29 -5.30
N ASP A 67 12.27 24.49 -4.92
CA ASP A 67 13.61 25.01 -5.20
C ASP A 67 14.64 24.71 -4.08
N SER A 68 14.22 23.99 -3.04
CA SER A 68 15.10 23.56 -1.94
C SER A 68 15.68 22.17 -2.24
N ASP A 69 16.92 21.92 -1.81
CA ASP A 69 17.51 20.57 -1.78
C ASP A 69 16.66 19.56 -0.99
N THR A 70 15.76 20.04 -0.13
CA THR A 70 14.84 19.23 0.67
C THR A 70 13.39 19.70 0.47
N PRO A 71 12.74 19.32 -0.64
CA PRO A 71 11.38 19.75 -0.93
C PRO A 71 10.38 19.06 0.02
N THR A 72 9.49 19.86 0.61
CA THR A 72 8.46 19.35 1.53
C THR A 72 7.20 18.97 0.76
N ALA A 73 6.76 17.72 0.87
CA ALA A 73 5.50 17.25 0.32
C ALA A 73 4.32 17.79 1.14
N VAL A 74 3.51 18.65 0.53
CA VAL A 74 2.37 19.34 1.19
C VAL A 74 1.02 18.77 0.75
N GLY A 75 1.01 17.83 -0.19
CA GLY A 75 -0.23 17.23 -0.67
C GLY A 75 -0.05 16.34 -1.89
N VAL A 76 -1.18 16.00 -2.51
CA VAL A 76 -1.26 15.14 -3.69
C VAL A 76 -2.40 15.61 -4.60
N THR A 77 -2.14 15.63 -5.91
CA THR A 77 -3.18 15.74 -6.92
C THR A 77 -3.71 14.35 -7.21
N VAL A 78 -5.03 14.19 -7.08
CA VAL A 78 -5.74 12.95 -7.33
C VAL A 78 -6.71 13.11 -8.48
N ARG A 79 -6.97 12.03 -9.21
CA ARG A 79 -7.96 11.97 -10.28
C ARG A 79 -9.03 10.95 -9.96
N ASP A 80 -10.27 11.40 -10.00
CA ASP A 80 -11.43 10.53 -9.88
C ASP A 80 -11.71 9.87 -11.25
N SER A 81 -11.78 8.55 -11.26
CA SER A 81 -11.98 7.80 -12.50
C SER A 81 -13.42 7.86 -13.03
N GLU A 82 -14.40 8.11 -12.16
CA GLU A 82 -15.82 8.21 -12.53
C GLU A 82 -16.13 9.60 -13.10
N THR A 83 -15.74 10.66 -12.39
CA THR A 83 -16.00 12.04 -12.83
C THR A 83 -14.96 12.55 -13.83
N ARG A 84 -13.81 11.88 -13.94
CA ARG A 84 -12.63 12.30 -14.71
C ARG A 84 -12.06 13.66 -14.28
N THR A 85 -12.37 14.12 -13.07
CA THR A 85 -11.86 15.38 -12.54
C THR A 85 -10.66 15.19 -11.63
N SER A 86 -9.73 16.15 -11.69
CA SER A 86 -8.57 16.19 -10.80
C SER A 86 -8.81 17.16 -9.64
N LYS A 87 -8.36 16.79 -8.44
CA LYS A 87 -8.48 17.58 -7.21
C LYS A 87 -7.17 17.55 -6.44
N SER A 88 -6.88 18.62 -5.72
CA SER A 88 -5.71 18.70 -4.84
C SER A 88 -6.13 18.41 -3.39
N VAL A 89 -5.41 17.50 -2.74
CA VAL A 89 -5.60 17.16 -1.32
C VAL A 89 -4.35 17.54 -0.57
N LEU A 90 -4.48 18.42 0.43
CA LEU A 90 -3.37 18.89 1.23
C LEU A 90 -3.19 18.02 2.49
N ALA A 91 -1.95 17.84 2.92
CA ALA A 91 -1.57 17.10 4.10
C ALA A 91 -0.89 18.03 5.11
N ASN A 92 -1.36 18.02 6.36
CA ASN A 92 -0.80 18.87 7.42
C ASN A 92 0.49 18.31 8.05
N LYS A 93 0.82 17.04 7.79
CA LYS A 93 1.96 16.36 8.40
C LYS A 93 2.83 15.69 7.35
N GLU A 94 2.32 14.63 6.74
CA GLU A 94 3.09 13.76 5.86
C GLU A 94 2.24 13.22 4.72
N VAL A 95 2.91 12.89 3.61
CA VAL A 95 2.34 12.16 2.47
C VAL A 95 3.02 10.79 2.40
N ILE A 96 2.25 9.72 2.64
CA ILE A 96 2.77 8.34 2.61
C ILE A 96 2.35 7.67 1.31
N LEU A 97 3.34 7.26 0.51
CA LEU A 97 3.10 6.67 -0.81
C LEU A 97 3.09 5.14 -0.76
N SER A 98 1.89 4.56 -0.88
CA SER A 98 1.67 3.11 -0.81
C SER A 98 1.02 2.56 -2.09
N GLY A 99 1.32 3.14 -3.26
CA GLY A 99 0.76 2.74 -4.55
C GLY A 99 1.34 1.45 -5.16
N GLY A 100 2.24 0.77 -4.43
CA GLY A 100 2.98 -0.39 -4.92
C GLY A 100 4.11 -0.02 -5.89
N THR A 101 4.91 -1.01 -6.27
CA THR A 101 6.16 -0.82 -7.03
C THR A 101 5.99 -0.12 -8.38
N ILE A 102 4.79 -0.16 -8.99
CA ILE A 102 4.53 0.44 -10.30
C ILE A 102 4.10 1.91 -10.17
N ASN A 103 3.14 2.20 -9.27
CA ASN A 103 2.56 3.53 -9.19
C ASN A 103 3.34 4.47 -8.26
N SER A 104 4.01 3.94 -7.23
CA SER A 104 4.85 4.74 -6.34
C SER A 104 5.99 5.49 -7.07
N PRO A 105 6.81 4.85 -7.95
CA PRO A 105 7.81 5.62 -8.70
C PRO A 105 7.18 6.63 -9.67
N ARG A 106 6.02 6.29 -10.27
CA ARG A 106 5.33 7.17 -11.22
C ARG A 106 4.88 8.49 -10.59
N SER A 107 4.30 8.46 -9.38
CA SER A 107 3.82 9.68 -8.72
C SER A 107 4.94 10.61 -8.24
N ARG A 108 6.17 10.09 -8.07
CA ARG A 108 7.36 10.91 -7.84
C ARG A 108 7.93 11.47 -9.15
N ALA A 109 7.91 10.70 -10.24
CA ALA A 109 8.52 11.11 -11.51
C ALA A 109 7.76 12.23 -12.24
N SER A 110 6.49 12.50 -11.89
CA SER A 110 5.71 13.57 -12.51
C SER A 110 6.16 15.01 -12.13
N ILE A 111 7.34 15.20 -11.52
CA ILE A 111 7.93 16.51 -11.14
C ILE A 111 8.51 17.27 -12.36
N SER A 112 7.93 17.10 -13.56
CA SER A 112 8.27 17.98 -14.69
C SER A 112 7.45 19.26 -14.69
#